data_AF-A0A7W9FZK5-F1
#
_entry.id   AF-A0A7W9FZK5-F1
#
_cell.length_a   1.000
_cell.length_b   1.000
_cell.length_c   1.000
_cell.angle_alpha   90.00
_cell.angle_beta   90.00
_cell.angle_gamma   90.00
#
_symmetry.space_group_name_H-M   'P 1'
#
loop_
_entity.id
_entity.type
_entity.pdbx_description
1 polymer ?
#
loop_
_entity_poly.entity_id
_entity_poly.type
_entity_poly.pdbx_seq_one_letter_code
_entity_poly.pdbx_strand_id
1 'polypeptide(L)'
;MRIDETLLNEAKAYAARNGRSLNSVMEDALRQLLNRSTEAADRPRVELITSTSKPGFQPWVQERLDAGEKLEHIAWDLDDEERFPELRNVAR
;
A
#
# COMPACT_ATOMS: atom_id res chain seq x y z
N MET A 1 34.70 -4.78 -12.28
CA MET A 1 33.24 -4.71 -12.07
C MET A 1 32.57 -4.67 -13.44
N ARG A 2 31.50 -5.44 -13.69
CA ARG A 2 30.74 -5.37 -14.96
C ARG A 2 29.37 -4.83 -14.64
N ILE A 3 28.97 -3.77 -15.34
CA ILE A 3 27.65 -3.14 -15.21
C ILE A 3 26.92 -3.39 -16.53
N ASP A 4 25.63 -3.68 -16.43
CA ASP A 4 24.76 -3.83 -17.59
C ASP A 4 24.71 -2.52 -18.41
N GLU A 5 24.72 -2.63 -19.73
CA GLU A 5 24.75 -1.46 -20.63
C GLU A 5 23.46 -0.62 -20.55
N THR A 6 22.31 -1.26 -20.33
CA THR A 6 21.03 -0.56 -20.18
C THR A 6 21.05 0.28 -18.91
N LEU A 7 21.52 -0.31 -17.79
CA LEU A 7 21.66 0.39 -16.51
C LEU A 7 22.66 1.53 -16.59
N LEU A 8 23.76 1.35 -17.32
CA LEU A 8 24.75 2.42 -17.53
C LEU A 8 24.15 3.60 -18.31
N ASN A 9 23.33 3.33 -19.32
CA ASN A 9 22.67 4.37 -20.11
C ASN A 9 21.64 5.14 -19.28
N GLU A 10 20.86 4.45 -18.45
CA GLU A 10 19.94 5.08 -17.51
C GLU A 10 20.66 5.97 -16.50
N ALA A 11 21.75 5.47 -15.91
CA ALA A 11 22.55 6.24 -14.96
C ALA A 11 23.17 7.49 -15.60
N LYS A 12 23.62 7.40 -16.86
CA LYS A 12 24.10 8.57 -17.63
C LYS A 12 22.99 9.58 -17.89
N ALA A 13 21.81 9.12 -18.32
CA ALA A 13 20.67 10.00 -18.55
C ALA A 13 20.24 10.71 -17.25
N TYR A 14 20.22 10.00 -16.13
CA TYR A 14 19.94 10.56 -14.81
C TYR A 14 20.99 11.60 -14.40
N ALA A 15 22.28 11.28 -14.55
CA ALA A 15 23.37 12.19 -14.23
C ALA A 15 23.29 13.50 -15.05
N ALA A 16 23.07 13.39 -16.36
CA ALA A 16 22.91 14.53 -17.25
C ALA A 16 21.71 15.41 -16.89
N ARG A 17 20.54 14.81 -16.58
CA ARG A 17 19.33 15.53 -16.18
C ARG A 17 19.50 16.32 -14.89
N ASN A 18 20.29 15.81 -13.95
CA ASN A 18 20.51 16.43 -12.66
C ASN A 18 21.78 17.31 -12.61
N GLY A 19 22.50 17.46 -13.73
CA GLY A 19 23.75 18.23 -13.79
C GLY A 19 24.87 17.63 -12.93
N ARG A 20 24.85 16.32 -12.69
CA ARG A 20 25.81 15.60 -11.84
C ARG A 20 26.72 14.72 -12.68
N SER A 21 27.88 14.37 -12.14
CA SER A 21 28.74 13.35 -12.76
C SER A 21 28.20 11.95 -12.50
N LEU A 22 28.43 11.04 -13.44
CA LEU A 22 28.09 9.63 -13.27
C LEU A 22 28.72 9.03 -12.01
N ASN A 23 29.97 9.41 -11.71
CA ASN A 23 30.68 8.92 -10.53
C ASN A 23 29.98 9.34 -9.23
N SER A 24 29.47 10.58 -9.15
CA SER A 24 28.74 11.06 -7.98
C SER A 24 27.42 10.31 -7.78
N VAL A 25 26.71 9.97 -8.87
CA VAL A 25 25.49 9.15 -8.81
C VAL A 25 25.81 7.73 -8.33
N MET A 26 26.90 7.13 -8.83
CA MET A 26 27.34 5.80 -8.41
C MET A 26 27.76 5.76 -6.94
N GLU A 27 28.46 6.79 -6.46
CA GLU A 27 28.84 6.91 -5.06
C GLU A 27 27.62 7.03 -4.15
N ASP A 28 26.65 7.89 -4.50
CA ASP A 28 25.41 8.03 -3.75
C ASP A 28 24.62 6.71 -3.70
N ALA A 29 24.53 6.01 -4.83
CA ALA A 29 23.86 4.71 -4.89
C ALA A 29 24.54 3.68 -3.98
N LEU A 30 25.88 3.65 -3.96
CA LEU A 30 26.64 2.78 -3.08
C LEU A 30 26.43 3.15 -1.61
N ARG A 31 26.44 4.44 -1.27
CA ARG A 31 26.19 4.94 0.09
C ARG A 31 24.79 4.57 0.56
N GLN A 32 23.78 4.73 -0.29
CA GLN A 32 22.40 4.33 0.01
C GLN A 32 22.29 2.81 0.18
N LEU A 33 22.98 2.02 -0.63
CA LEU A 33 22.98 0.56 -0.51
C LEU A 33 23.55 0.12 0.84
N LEU A 34 24.71 0.66 1.22
CA LEU A 34 25.38 0.32 2.48
C LEU A 34 24.59 0.81 3.71
N ASN A 35 24.01 2.00 3.64
CA ASN A 35 23.16 2.51 4.72
C ASN A 35 21.91 1.64 4.87
N ARG A 36 21.25 1.28 3.76
CA ARG A 36 20.07 0.41 3.78
C ARG A 36 20.37 -0.97 4.35
N SER A 37 21.51 -1.56 4.00
CA SER A 37 21.91 -2.86 4.56
C SER A 37 22.20 -2.77 6.06
N THR A 38 22.67 -1.62 6.54
CA THR A 38 22.94 -1.39 7.97
C THR A 38 21.64 -1.15 8.74
N GLU A 39 20.72 -0.35 8.20
CA GLU A 39 19.43 -0.04 8.83
C GLU A 39 18.45 -1.22 8.87
N ALA A 40 18.58 -2.17 7.93
CA ALA A 40 17.75 -3.37 7.93
C ALA A 40 17.99 -4.26 9.17
N ALA A 41 19.14 -4.13 9.84
CA ALA A 41 19.51 -4.97 10.97
C ALA A 41 18.81 -4.59 12.29
N ASP A 42 18.26 -3.38 12.41
CA ASP A 42 17.84 -2.83 13.71
C ASP A 42 16.42 -2.25 13.69
N ARG A 43 15.51 -2.87 12.93
CA ARG A 43 14.09 -2.53 13.01
C ARG A 43 13.47 -3.26 14.20
N PRO A 44 13.08 -2.57 15.28
CA PRO A 44 12.44 -3.22 16.41
C PRO A 44 11.17 -3.91 15.93
N ARG A 45 10.97 -5.16 16.35
CA ARG A 45 9.74 -5.91 16.07
C ARG A 45 8.57 -5.18 16.73
N VAL A 46 7.63 -4.70 15.92
CA VAL A 46 6.39 -4.10 16.42
C VAL A 46 5.34 -5.21 16.54
N GLU A 47 4.81 -5.42 17.74
CA GLU A 47 3.64 -6.28 17.93
C GLU A 47 2.39 -5.48 17.56
N LEU A 48 1.76 -5.85 16.44
CA LEU A 48 0.48 -5.28 16.06
C LEU A 48 -0.62 -5.93 16.90
N ILE A 49 -1.44 -5.12 17.56
CA ILE A 49 -2.66 -5.59 18.22
C ILE A 49 -3.60 -6.09 17.12
N THR A 50 -3.70 -7.40 16.97
CA THR A 50 -4.68 -8.02 16.08
C THR A 50 -6.02 -8.11 16.79
N SER A 51 -7.11 -7.79 16.08
CA SER A 51 -8.45 -8.00 16.62
C SER A 51 -8.68 -9.46 16.99
N THR A 52 -9.30 -9.73 18.13
CA THR A 52 -9.77 -11.07 18.53
C THR A 52 -11.07 -11.47 17.86
N SER A 53 -11.61 -10.63 16.96
CA SER A 53 -12.82 -10.93 16.20
C SER A 53 -12.62 -12.16 15.33
N LYS A 54 -13.66 -12.99 15.22
CA LYS A 54 -13.68 -14.08 14.24
C LYS A 54 -13.50 -13.49 12.84
N PRO A 55 -12.69 -14.11 11.98
CA PRO A 55 -12.64 -13.75 10.57
C PRO A 55 -14.04 -13.86 9.96
N GLY A 56 -14.38 -12.92 9.09
CA GLY A 56 -15.67 -12.89 8.41
C GLY A 56 -16.35 -11.53 8.53
N PHE A 57 -17.52 -11.42 7.90
CA PHE A 57 -18.33 -10.22 7.95
C PHE A 57 -19.28 -10.26 9.16
N GLN A 58 -19.82 -9.09 9.54
CA GLN A 58 -20.93 -9.03 10.49
C GLN A 58 -22.09 -9.90 10.00
N PRO A 59 -22.88 -10.55 10.87
CA PRO A 59 -23.90 -11.51 10.46
C PRO A 59 -24.87 -11.00 9.38
N TRP A 60 -25.30 -9.74 9.49
CA TRP A 60 -26.22 -9.11 8.54
C TRP A 60 -25.57 -8.82 7.17
N VAL A 61 -24.26 -8.58 7.13
CA VAL A 61 -23.50 -8.44 5.87
C VAL A 61 -23.35 -9.81 5.23
N GLN A 62 -23.00 -10.83 6.03
CA GLN A 62 -22.83 -12.19 5.54
C GLN A 62 -24.13 -12.72 4.92
N GLU A 63 -25.28 -12.48 5.54
CA GLU A 63 -26.59 -12.87 5.00
C GLU A 63 -26.87 -12.27 3.61
N ARG A 64 -26.55 -10.98 3.41
CA ARG A 64 -26.72 -10.30 2.12
C ARG A 64 -25.75 -10.82 1.05
N LEU A 65 -24.51 -11.12 1.43
CA LEU A 65 -23.55 -11.76 0.53
C LEU A 65 -24.01 -13.17 0.14
N ASP A 66 -24.55 -13.94 1.09
CA ASP A 66 -25.09 -15.28 0.83
C ASP A 66 -26.34 -15.22 -0.08
N ALA A 67 -27.10 -14.11 -0.02
CA ALA A 67 -28.19 -13.81 -0.95
C ALA A 67 -27.72 -13.37 -2.36
N GLY A 68 -26.40 -13.30 -2.59
CA GLY A 68 -25.80 -12.96 -3.88
C GLY A 68 -25.61 -11.46 -4.11
N GLU A 69 -25.82 -10.63 -3.09
CA GLU A 69 -25.50 -9.21 -3.18
C GLU A 69 -23.99 -9.00 -3.21
N LYS A 70 -23.58 -7.87 -3.78
CA LYS A 70 -22.17 -7.50 -3.85
C LYS A 70 -21.79 -6.56 -2.72
N LEU A 71 -20.56 -6.67 -2.24
CA LEU A 71 -20.02 -5.84 -1.17
C LEU A 71 -20.16 -4.34 -1.45
N GLU A 72 -19.97 -3.91 -2.70
CA GLU A 72 -20.12 -2.50 -3.07
C GLU A 72 -21.54 -1.99 -2.78
N HIS A 73 -22.59 -2.76 -3.07
CA HIS A 73 -23.97 -2.33 -2.86
C HIS A 73 -24.31 -2.27 -1.36
N ILE A 74 -23.85 -3.27 -0.59
CA ILE A 74 -24.04 -3.30 0.86
C ILE A 74 -23.34 -2.09 1.52
N ALA A 75 -22.17 -1.70 1.01
CA ALA A 75 -21.43 -0.54 1.51
C ALA A 75 -22.10 0.79 1.15
N TRP A 76 -22.64 0.93 -0.07
CA TRP A 76 -23.39 2.13 -0.46
C TRP A 76 -24.64 2.34 0.39
N ASP A 77 -25.37 1.26 0.71
CA ASP A 77 -26.55 1.34 1.58
C ASP A 77 -26.19 1.77 3.01
N LEU A 78 -25.05 1.32 3.54
CA LEU A 78 -24.55 1.77 4.84
C LEU A 78 -24.22 3.25 4.86
N ASP A 79 -23.52 3.73 3.83
CA ASP A 79 -23.14 5.13 3.68
C ASP A 79 -24.40 6.01 3.55
N ASP A 80 -25.44 5.53 2.86
CA ASP A 80 -26.73 6.21 2.76
C ASP A 80 -27.51 6.19 4.08
N GLU A 81 -27.49 5.09 4.84
CA GLU A 81 -28.12 5.00 6.17
C GLU A 81 -27.47 5.93 7.21
N GLU A 82 -26.13 6.06 7.20
CA GLU A 82 -25.40 6.95 8.10
C GLU A 82 -25.58 8.43 7.73
N ARG A 83 -25.76 8.71 6.44
CA ARG A 83 -25.89 10.08 5.90
C ARG A 83 -27.33 10.58 5.82
N PHE A 84 -28.31 9.70 5.69
CA PHE A 84 -29.74 10.01 5.54
C PHE A 84 -30.62 9.07 6.37
N PRO A 85 -30.69 9.25 7.71
CA PRO A 85 -31.42 8.36 8.61
C PRO A 85 -32.94 8.29 8.35
N GLU A 86 -33.48 9.24 7.57
CA GLU A 86 -34.88 9.36 7.16
C GLU A 86 -35.33 8.23 6.21
N LEU A 87 -34.40 7.63 5.44
CA LEU A 87 -34.70 6.60 4.43
C LEU A 87 -35.05 5.22 5.02
N ARG A 88 -34.80 5.04 6.32
CA ARG A 88 -34.99 3.76 7.04
C ARG A 88 -36.44 3.25 7.06
N ASN A 89 -37.42 4.12 6.80
CA ASN A 89 -38.85 3.79 6.84
C ASN A 89 -39.47 3.48 5.48
N VAL A 90 -38.71 3.51 4.38
CA VAL A 90 -39.25 3.33 3.01
C VAL A 90 -38.97 1.92 2.47
N ALA A 91 -38.04 1.18 3.06
CA ALA A 91 -37.59 -0.13 2.60
C ALA A 91 -38.04 -1.30 3.51
N ARG A 92 -39.25 -1.24 4.08
CA ARG A 92 -39.85 -2.36 4.83
C ARG A 92 -41.20 -2.76 4.29
#